data_AF-A0A0C9U4M2-F1
#
_entry.id   AF-A0A0C9U4M2-F1
#
_cell.length_a   1.000
_cell.length_b   1.000
_cell.length_c   1.000
_cell.angle_alpha   90.00
_cell.angle_beta   90.00
_cell.angle_gamma   90.00
#
_symmetry.space_group_name_H-M   'P 1'
#
loop_
_entity.id
_entity.type
_entity.pdbx_description
1 polymer ?
#
loop_
_entity_poly.entity_id
_entity_poly.type
_entity_poly.pdbx_seq_one_letter_code
_entity_poly.pdbx_strand_id
1 'polypeptide(L)'
;MLRRPDSLQMSDEVWDSLPHEVKLSFYARQGQNESNPNPIDPALTTGTPGMRHIHDPYHDGPSGPYPYQGLVAPAGSANASHNRSTRPVVNSTPQAQQMDDRRHRGRSRECCSVLPREQRALRDTAVKTLKLEFIISKKDAPLLRPRALPPPTQASSDELRLGRYDDDAEDVSQSSRELSDVGKEACRELKAVGMAVCLEDRKVKWDKNTLYVFAKDTYCQLKEDWHAQNNPVKNAAKVGNQRGNRWTQRCKEKAEQLILARDAYIAKYGVDPVPVVYADHMSDEASGPEDDTDQSRKEWEMEMATKAGLAADGDLEGLNFLEVLKSPWRSEELGNVYHELHDLWCSSLTAKQKKCFHSIRVHATQRQSTRIHTDMPYNFGIDLAWLDVNKNLPGLQDQLTDWGKWDDPEGFGSKKPVEQREQGTAQSHEDETGPSTST
;
A
#
# COMPACT_ATOMS: atom_id res chain seq x y z
N MET A 1 28.33 -15.00 -4.68
CA MET A 1 27.47 -16.10 -4.19
C MET A 1 27.42 -16.04 -2.67
N LEU A 2 26.23 -16.03 -2.07
CA LEU A 2 26.07 -16.07 -0.61
C LEU A 2 26.29 -17.52 -0.14
N ARG A 3 27.22 -17.74 0.80
CA ARG A 3 27.46 -19.08 1.38
C ARG A 3 26.25 -19.50 2.22
N ARG A 4 25.99 -20.79 2.40
CA ARG A 4 24.96 -21.24 3.36
C ARG A 4 25.45 -20.98 4.79
N PRO A 5 24.68 -20.34 5.68
CA PRO A 5 25.00 -20.30 7.11
C PRO A 5 25.09 -21.71 7.70
N ASP A 6 26.12 -22.00 8.49
CA ASP A 6 26.35 -23.32 9.11
C ASP A 6 25.21 -23.72 10.07
N SER A 7 24.41 -22.77 10.53
CA SER A 7 23.26 -23.00 11.42
C SER A 7 22.01 -23.55 10.72
N LEU A 8 21.96 -23.55 9.38
CA LEU A 8 20.79 -24.04 8.63
C LEU A 8 20.92 -25.53 8.32
N GLN A 9 19.94 -26.32 8.72
CA GLN A 9 19.82 -27.75 8.40
C GLN A 9 19.23 -27.97 6.99
N MET A 10 19.83 -27.39 5.95
CA MET A 10 19.44 -27.64 4.55
C MET A 10 20.68 -28.03 3.73
N SER A 11 20.58 -28.85 2.68
CA SER A 11 21.75 -29.20 1.85
C SER A 11 22.27 -27.99 1.04
N ASP A 12 23.52 -28.06 0.55
CA ASP A 12 24.07 -27.00 -0.29
C ASP A 12 23.33 -26.90 -1.63
N GLU A 13 22.82 -28.01 -2.18
CA GLU A 13 21.99 -27.97 -3.40
C GLU A 13 20.66 -27.24 -3.16
N VAL A 14 20.01 -27.49 -2.02
CA VAL A 14 18.77 -26.79 -1.64
C VAL A 14 19.06 -25.32 -1.40
N TRP A 15 20.15 -24.98 -0.71
CA TRP A 15 20.54 -23.59 -0.52
C TRP A 15 20.76 -22.92 -1.88
N ASP A 16 21.54 -23.52 -2.77
CA ASP A 16 21.89 -22.90 -4.05
C ASP A 16 20.68 -22.72 -4.98
N SER A 17 19.64 -23.56 -4.85
CA SER A 17 18.38 -23.41 -5.59
C SER A 17 17.44 -22.32 -5.06
N LEU A 18 17.63 -21.83 -3.82
CA LEU A 18 16.77 -20.79 -3.26
C LEU A 18 16.91 -19.46 -4.04
N PRO A 19 15.78 -18.73 -4.25
CA PRO A 19 15.80 -17.37 -4.77
C PRO A 19 16.72 -16.48 -3.93
N HIS A 20 17.34 -15.50 -4.58
CA HIS A 20 18.33 -14.63 -3.94
C HIS A 20 17.73 -13.83 -2.76
N GLU A 21 16.45 -13.47 -2.86
CA GLU A 21 15.67 -12.78 -1.83
C GLU A 21 15.52 -13.63 -0.58
N VAL A 22 15.28 -14.93 -0.76
CA VAL A 22 15.15 -15.90 0.34
C VAL A 22 16.50 -16.10 1.03
N LYS A 23 17.59 -16.22 0.27
CA LYS A 23 18.95 -16.28 0.85
C LYS A 23 19.25 -15.05 1.71
N LEU A 24 18.86 -13.86 1.25
CA LEU A 24 19.07 -12.61 1.97
C LEU A 24 18.28 -12.51 3.28
N SER A 25 17.07 -13.08 3.35
CA SER A 25 16.24 -13.03 4.56
C SER A 25 16.87 -13.83 5.72
N PHE A 26 17.50 -14.98 5.42
CA PHE A 26 18.26 -15.75 6.42
C PHE A 26 19.44 -14.95 7.01
N TYR A 27 20.19 -14.23 6.18
CA TYR A 27 21.29 -13.36 6.62
C TYR A 27 20.82 -12.10 7.37
N ALA A 28 19.60 -11.64 7.10
CA ALA A 28 18.99 -10.57 7.88
C ALA A 28 18.79 -11.00 9.34
N ARG A 29 18.26 -12.22 9.53
CA ARG A 29 17.98 -12.81 10.85
C ARG A 29 19.25 -13.07 11.66
N GLN A 30 20.29 -13.64 11.05
CA GLN A 30 21.53 -13.96 11.77
C GLN A 30 22.17 -12.72 12.41
N GLY A 31 22.11 -11.56 11.73
CA GLY A 31 22.62 -10.30 12.28
C GLY A 31 21.81 -9.72 13.44
N GLN A 32 20.60 -10.21 13.72
CA GLN A 32 19.81 -9.80 14.89
C GLN A 32 20.13 -10.64 16.12
N ASN A 33 20.47 -11.92 15.95
CA ASN A 33 20.82 -12.80 17.07
C ASN A 33 22.22 -12.55 17.63
N GLU A 34 23.10 -11.89 16.86
CA GLU A 34 24.48 -11.55 17.28
C GLU A 34 24.62 -10.16 17.93
N SER A 35 23.52 -9.46 18.27
CA SER A 35 23.62 -8.20 19.02
C SER A 35 24.04 -8.45 20.47
N ASN A 36 25.35 -8.53 20.68
CA ASN A 36 26.04 -8.58 21.96
C ASN A 36 25.66 -7.32 22.80
N PRO A 37 25.21 -7.46 24.06
CA PRO A 37 24.78 -6.34 24.89
C PRO A 37 26.00 -5.62 25.48
N ASN A 38 26.70 -4.82 24.67
CA ASN A 38 27.63 -3.84 25.23
C ASN A 38 26.87 -2.55 25.57
N PRO A 39 26.93 -2.06 26.81
CA PRO A 39 26.27 -0.82 27.21
C PRO A 39 26.94 0.37 26.49
N ILE A 40 26.15 1.09 25.70
CA ILE A 40 26.58 2.34 25.05
C ILE A 40 26.64 3.44 26.12
N ASP A 41 27.80 4.07 26.22
CA ASP A 41 28.10 5.20 27.09
C ASP A 41 27.21 6.43 26.74
N PRO A 42 26.40 6.95 27.69
CA PRO A 42 25.54 8.11 27.46
C PRO A 42 26.29 9.45 27.31
N ALA A 43 27.61 9.50 27.47
CA ALA A 43 28.35 10.77 27.49
C ALA A 43 28.63 11.43 26.12
N LEU A 44 28.29 10.80 24.98
CA LEU A 44 28.74 11.27 23.65
C LEU A 44 27.68 11.85 22.69
N THR A 45 26.51 12.29 23.18
CA THR A 45 25.52 12.94 22.30
C THR A 45 25.03 14.30 22.81
N THR A 46 25.92 15.29 22.82
CA THR A 46 25.54 16.72 22.90
C THR A 46 25.81 17.40 21.57
N GLY A 47 24.79 17.40 20.70
CA GLY A 47 24.78 18.15 19.44
C GLY A 47 23.43 18.82 19.24
N THR A 48 23.39 20.14 19.41
CA THR A 48 22.20 21.00 19.30
C THR A 48 21.66 21.04 17.86
N PRO A 49 20.38 20.73 17.59
CA PRO A 49 19.76 20.98 16.29
C PRO A 49 18.85 22.21 16.33
N GLY A 50 19.04 23.11 15.36
CA GLY A 50 18.31 24.36 15.18
C GLY A 50 16.82 24.19 14.83
N MET A 51 16.09 25.26 15.14
CA MET A 51 14.65 25.45 14.93
C MET A 51 14.20 25.11 13.51
N ARG A 52 13.09 24.37 13.41
CA ARG A 52 12.32 24.21 12.16
C ARG A 52 10.91 24.71 12.37
N HIS A 53 10.41 25.45 11.39
CA HIS A 53 9.04 25.94 11.29
C HIS A 53 8.08 24.77 11.06
N ILE A 54 6.92 24.80 11.75
CA ILE A 54 5.86 23.80 11.64
C ILE A 54 4.96 24.18 10.45
N HIS A 55 4.65 23.20 9.59
CA HIS A 55 3.75 23.33 8.45
C HIS A 55 2.29 23.20 8.92
N ASP A 56 1.41 24.09 8.45
CA ASP A 56 -0.03 24.07 8.70
C ASP A 56 -0.74 23.36 7.52
N PRO A 57 -1.39 22.20 7.75
CA PRO A 57 -2.06 21.43 6.70
C PRO A 57 -3.48 21.95 6.35
N TYR A 58 -3.97 23.02 6.97
CA TYR A 58 -5.33 23.53 6.75
C TYR A 58 -5.43 24.75 5.83
N HIS A 59 -4.30 25.26 5.31
CA HIS A 59 -4.30 26.42 4.41
C HIS A 59 -4.18 26.07 2.91
N ASP A 60 -3.92 24.81 2.56
CA ASP A 60 -3.90 24.34 1.17
C ASP A 60 -5.15 23.51 0.88
N GLY A 61 -6.28 24.21 0.69
CA GLY A 61 -7.47 23.63 0.09
C GLY A 61 -7.22 23.21 -1.38
N PRO A 62 -8.11 22.41 -1.99
CA PRO A 62 -7.91 21.90 -3.33
C PRO A 62 -7.88 23.06 -4.33
N SER A 63 -6.70 23.38 -4.83
CA SER A 63 -6.57 24.18 -6.04
C SER A 63 -7.31 23.45 -7.16
N GLY A 64 -8.34 24.11 -7.67
CA GLY A 64 -9.23 23.62 -8.73
C GLY A 64 -8.52 23.31 -10.06
N PRO A 65 -9.30 23.05 -11.11
CA PRO A 65 -8.99 22.08 -12.16
C PRO A 65 -7.86 22.53 -13.08
N TYR A 66 -7.01 21.56 -13.46
CA TYR A 66 -6.09 21.70 -14.59
C TYR A 66 -6.89 21.94 -15.87
N PRO A 67 -6.57 22.99 -16.66
CA PRO A 67 -7.16 23.18 -17.98
C PRO A 67 -6.44 22.29 -18.99
N TYR A 68 -7.12 21.26 -19.50
CA TYR A 68 -6.76 20.69 -20.79
C TYR A 68 -7.23 21.66 -21.87
N GLN A 69 -6.31 22.45 -22.42
CA GLN A 69 -6.54 23.21 -23.65
C GLN A 69 -6.61 22.22 -24.81
N GLY A 70 -7.76 22.25 -25.49
CA GLY A 70 -8.09 21.39 -26.61
C GLY A 70 -7.24 21.64 -27.85
N LEU A 71 -7.00 20.55 -28.56
CA LEU A 71 -6.67 20.52 -29.98
C LEU A 71 -7.86 21.08 -30.78
N VAL A 72 -7.59 22.10 -31.60
CA VAL A 72 -8.43 22.45 -32.76
C VAL A 72 -7.55 22.48 -34.01
N ALA A 73 -8.12 21.93 -35.07
CA ALA A 73 -7.63 21.55 -36.40
C ALA A 73 -6.77 22.57 -37.19
N PRO A 74 -6.07 22.11 -38.26
CA PRO A 74 -5.25 22.96 -39.11
C PRO A 74 -6.09 23.66 -40.19
N ALA A 75 -5.78 24.92 -40.47
CA ALA A 75 -6.25 25.61 -41.66
C ALA A 75 -5.11 26.44 -42.28
N GLY A 76 -4.70 26.02 -43.48
CA GLY A 76 -4.48 26.87 -44.64
C GLY A 76 -3.51 28.06 -44.57
N SER A 77 -2.39 27.90 -45.30
CA SER A 77 -1.92 28.82 -46.37
C SER A 77 -1.71 30.30 -46.05
N ALA A 78 -0.46 30.76 -46.11
CA ALA A 78 -0.01 31.71 -47.16
C ALA A 78 1.47 32.11 -47.00
N ASN A 79 2.17 32.04 -48.13
CA ASN A 79 3.34 32.80 -48.57
C ASN A 79 3.87 33.94 -47.68
N ALA A 80 5.18 33.93 -47.43
CA ALA A 80 6.03 35.11 -47.66
C ALA A 80 7.51 34.69 -47.74
N SER A 81 8.08 34.85 -48.92
CA SER A 81 9.52 34.88 -49.15
C SER A 81 10.16 36.04 -48.40
N HIS A 82 11.35 35.84 -47.84
CA HIS A 82 12.40 36.87 -47.81
C HIS A 82 13.77 36.19 -47.80
N ASN A 83 14.48 36.40 -48.90
CA ASN A 83 15.92 36.18 -49.02
C ASN A 83 16.67 37.09 -48.03
N ARG A 84 17.81 36.61 -47.53
CA ARG A 84 19.16 37.21 -47.74
C ARG A 84 20.02 37.11 -46.48
N SER A 85 21.19 36.49 -46.66
CA SER A 85 22.51 37.05 -46.34
C SER A 85 23.40 36.11 -45.53
N THR A 86 24.34 35.52 -46.27
CA THR A 86 25.57 34.91 -45.80
C THR A 86 26.47 35.91 -45.08
N ARG A 87 27.14 35.46 -44.00
CA ARG A 87 28.58 35.67 -43.76
C ARG A 87 29.11 34.71 -42.68
N PRO A 88 30.29 34.08 -42.88
CA PRO A 88 30.93 33.20 -41.90
C PRO A 88 32.05 33.93 -41.13
N VAL A 89 32.23 33.62 -39.84
CA VAL A 89 33.43 33.93 -39.04
C VAL A 89 33.55 32.82 -37.98
N VAL A 90 34.40 31.81 -38.20
CA VAL A 90 35.75 31.60 -37.63
C VAL A 90 35.81 31.51 -36.09
N ASN A 91 36.09 30.28 -35.63
CA ASN A 91 36.85 29.81 -34.46
C ASN A 91 37.03 30.73 -33.25
N SER A 92 36.72 30.21 -32.06
CA SER A 92 37.64 30.13 -30.91
C SER A 92 37.04 29.30 -29.77
N THR A 93 37.61 28.11 -29.54
CA THR A 93 37.70 27.46 -28.22
C THR A 93 39.00 27.98 -27.60
N PRO A 94 39.06 28.38 -26.31
CA PRO A 94 39.29 27.40 -25.25
C PRO A 94 38.76 27.79 -23.86
N GLN A 95 39.03 26.89 -22.92
CA GLN A 95 39.01 27.03 -21.46
C GLN A 95 37.83 26.43 -20.70
N ALA A 96 38.10 25.20 -20.27
CA ALA A 96 37.72 24.65 -19.00
C ALA A 96 37.69 25.69 -17.87
N GLN A 97 36.52 25.85 -17.27
CA GLN A 97 36.40 26.21 -15.87
C GLN A 97 35.51 25.19 -15.17
N GLN A 98 36.21 24.45 -14.31
CA GLN A 98 35.76 23.61 -13.24
C GLN A 98 34.76 24.37 -12.35
N MET A 99 33.51 23.91 -12.28
CA MET A 99 32.62 24.24 -11.17
C MET A 99 32.07 22.94 -10.58
N ASP A 100 32.62 22.62 -9.42
CA ASP A 100 31.98 21.79 -8.40
C ASP A 100 30.69 22.48 -7.96
N ASP A 101 29.54 21.88 -8.26
CA ASP A 101 28.31 22.15 -7.51
C ASP A 101 27.67 20.83 -7.09
N ARG A 102 28.20 20.34 -5.96
CA ARG A 102 27.62 19.25 -5.17
C ARG A 102 26.46 19.80 -4.34
N ARG A 103 25.30 19.20 -4.59
CA ARG A 103 24.35 18.70 -3.58
C ARG A 103 23.68 19.74 -2.65
N HIS A 104 22.49 20.17 -3.04
CA HIS A 104 21.37 20.27 -2.10
C HIS A 104 20.04 20.08 -2.83
N ARG A 105 19.54 18.84 -2.88
CA ARG A 105 18.10 18.58 -2.99
C ARG A 105 17.69 17.70 -1.82
N GLY A 106 16.95 18.33 -0.91
CA GLY A 106 16.41 17.71 0.29
C GLY A 106 15.48 16.56 -0.09
N ARG A 107 15.78 15.39 0.47
CA ARG A 107 14.82 14.28 0.56
C ARG A 107 13.71 14.71 1.51
N SER A 108 12.53 14.99 0.97
CA SER A 108 11.30 14.94 1.76
C SER A 108 11.08 13.47 2.13
N ARG A 109 11.26 13.15 3.42
CA ARG A 109 10.83 11.87 3.97
C ARG A 109 9.42 12.11 4.49
N GLU A 110 8.43 11.63 3.78
CA GLU A 110 7.11 11.45 4.36
C GLU A 110 7.23 10.38 5.45
N CYS A 111 7.15 10.84 6.69
CA CYS A 111 7.05 9.98 7.83
C CYS A 111 5.62 9.42 7.87
N CYS A 112 5.47 8.11 7.71
CA CYS A 112 4.48 7.40 8.51
C CYS A 112 4.69 7.86 9.95
N SER A 113 3.75 8.64 10.50
CA SER A 113 3.80 9.12 11.87
C SER A 113 3.60 7.95 12.82
N VAL A 114 4.66 7.19 13.01
CA VAL A 114 4.81 6.24 14.10
C VAL A 114 4.79 7.09 15.36
N LEU A 115 3.63 7.17 16.02
CA LEU A 115 3.51 7.82 17.32
C LEU A 115 4.63 7.26 18.22
N PRO A 116 5.45 8.12 18.86
CA PRO A 116 6.46 7.72 19.82
C PRO A 116 5.87 6.72 20.82
N ARG A 117 6.67 5.75 21.24
CA ARG A 117 6.24 4.64 22.12
C ARG A 117 5.49 5.15 23.37
N GLU A 118 5.90 6.31 23.88
CA GLU A 118 5.28 7.01 25.00
C GLU A 118 3.86 7.52 24.69
N GLN A 119 3.62 8.07 23.50
CA GLN A 119 2.28 8.50 23.05
C GLN A 119 1.32 7.31 22.83
N ARG A 120 1.84 6.15 22.39
CA ARG A 120 1.04 4.90 22.36
C ARG A 120 0.69 4.41 23.75
N ALA A 121 1.64 4.40 24.68
CA ALA A 121 1.38 4.01 26.05
C ALA A 121 0.34 4.92 26.73
N LEU A 122 0.37 6.23 26.45
CA LEU A 122 -0.62 7.19 26.95
C LEU A 122 -2.01 6.98 26.36
N ARG A 123 -2.10 6.76 25.03
CA ARG A 123 -3.35 6.40 24.38
C ARG A 123 -3.91 5.11 24.99
N ASP A 124 -3.09 4.10 25.18
CA ASP A 124 -3.51 2.81 25.73
C ASP A 124 -3.94 2.94 27.20
N THR A 125 -3.26 3.76 28.00
CA THR A 125 -3.66 4.05 29.39
C THR A 125 -4.95 4.85 29.45
N ALA A 126 -5.11 5.91 28.66
CA ALA A 126 -6.35 6.70 28.60
C ALA A 126 -7.53 5.84 28.13
N VAL A 127 -7.33 5.00 27.11
CA VAL A 127 -8.35 4.04 26.65
C VAL A 127 -8.67 3.02 27.75
N LYS A 128 -7.68 2.51 28.49
CA LYS A 128 -7.91 1.58 29.61
C LYS A 128 -8.68 2.23 30.76
N THR A 129 -8.35 3.45 31.14
CA THR A 129 -9.05 4.20 32.20
C THR A 129 -10.49 4.49 31.80
N LEU A 130 -10.72 5.02 30.59
CA LEU A 130 -12.06 5.27 30.07
C LEU A 130 -12.89 3.98 29.95
N LYS A 131 -12.25 2.85 29.58
CA LYS A 131 -12.92 1.55 29.51
C LYS A 131 -13.25 0.98 30.89
N LEU A 132 -12.40 1.20 31.90
CA LEU A 132 -12.64 0.77 33.28
C LEU A 132 -13.83 1.54 33.88
N GLU A 133 -13.85 2.86 33.72
CA GLU A 133 -14.95 3.70 34.21
C GLU A 133 -16.27 3.38 33.53
N PHE A 134 -16.24 3.08 32.22
CA PHE A 134 -17.43 2.65 31.49
C PHE A 134 -17.97 1.29 31.97
N ILE A 135 -17.10 0.35 32.34
CA ILE A 135 -17.50 -0.95 32.91
C ILE A 135 -18.07 -0.78 34.32
N ILE A 136 -17.48 0.09 35.14
CA ILE A 136 -17.96 0.40 36.49
C ILE A 136 -19.35 1.06 36.40
N SER A 137 -19.54 2.01 35.48
CA SER A 137 -20.83 2.68 35.25
C SER A 137 -21.95 1.72 34.80
N LYS A 138 -21.63 0.61 34.12
CA LYS A 138 -22.63 -0.42 33.74
C LYS A 138 -23.00 -1.37 34.87
N LYS A 139 -22.12 -1.55 35.87
CA LYS A 139 -22.36 -2.47 36.99
C LYS A 139 -23.45 -1.96 37.94
N ASP A 140 -23.67 -0.65 37.94
CA ASP A 140 -24.67 0.03 38.77
C ASP A 140 -25.99 0.34 38.03
N ALA A 141 -26.10 -0.06 36.75
CA ALA A 141 -27.35 0.08 36.00
C ALA A 141 -28.34 -1.05 36.37
N PRO A 142 -29.59 -0.74 36.76
CA PRO A 142 -30.57 -1.76 37.13
C PRO A 142 -30.87 -2.69 35.93
N LEU A 143 -30.74 -4.00 36.15
CA LEU A 143 -31.04 -5.04 35.16
C LEU A 143 -32.51 -4.95 34.73
N LEU A 144 -32.77 -4.28 33.60
CA LEU A 144 -34.07 -4.33 32.93
C LEU A 144 -34.30 -5.74 32.37
N ARG A 145 -35.44 -6.34 32.73
CA ARG A 145 -35.85 -7.67 32.29
C ARG A 145 -35.91 -7.76 30.76
N PRO A 146 -35.51 -8.89 30.14
CA PRO A 146 -35.68 -9.11 28.71
C PRO A 146 -37.15 -9.02 28.32
N ARG A 147 -37.48 -8.11 27.40
CA ARG A 147 -38.79 -8.02 26.76
C ARG A 147 -38.87 -9.14 25.71
N ALA A 148 -39.90 -9.99 25.80
CA ALA A 148 -40.11 -11.08 24.86
C ALA A 148 -40.27 -10.53 23.43
N LEU A 149 -39.47 -11.06 22.50
CA LEU A 149 -39.57 -10.74 21.07
C LEU A 149 -40.86 -11.34 20.49
N PRO A 150 -41.60 -10.60 19.65
CA PRO A 150 -42.69 -11.18 18.87
C PRO A 150 -42.15 -12.18 17.81
N PRO A 151 -42.94 -13.19 17.44
CA PRO A 151 -42.53 -14.19 16.46
C PRO A 151 -42.27 -13.58 15.08
N PRO A 152 -41.35 -14.16 14.29
CA PRO A 152 -40.96 -13.63 12.98
C PRO A 152 -42.14 -13.75 12.01
N THR A 153 -42.60 -12.59 11.52
CA THR A 153 -43.55 -12.53 10.39
C THR A 153 -42.74 -12.68 9.11
N GLN A 154 -43.15 -13.60 8.24
CA GLN A 154 -42.52 -13.83 6.94
C GLN A 154 -42.69 -12.58 6.05
N ALA A 155 -41.60 -11.85 5.80
CA ALA A 155 -41.56 -10.74 4.86
C ALA A 155 -41.27 -11.26 3.44
N SER A 156 -42.04 -10.78 2.47
CA SER A 156 -41.91 -11.12 1.04
C SER A 156 -40.71 -10.41 0.40
N SER A 157 -40.21 -11.02 -0.68
CA SER A 157 -38.95 -10.70 -1.36
C SER A 157 -38.89 -9.36 -2.13
N ASP A 158 -39.91 -8.49 -2.04
CA ASP A 158 -40.04 -7.31 -2.93
C ASP A 158 -39.76 -5.95 -2.26
N GLU A 159 -39.32 -5.90 -1.01
CA GLU A 159 -39.15 -4.64 -0.24
C GLU A 159 -37.69 -4.15 -0.05
N LEU A 160 -36.73 -4.64 -0.84
CA LEU A 160 -35.30 -4.31 -0.66
C LEU A 160 -34.79 -3.08 -1.47
N ARG A 161 -35.65 -2.18 -1.94
CA ARG A 161 -35.21 -1.11 -2.88
C ARG A 161 -35.54 0.35 -2.58
N LEU A 162 -35.97 0.71 -1.38
CA LEU A 162 -35.88 2.10 -0.94
C LEU A 162 -35.42 2.18 0.51
N GLY A 163 -34.17 2.60 0.71
CA GLY A 163 -33.65 3.04 2.00
C GLY A 163 -34.43 4.26 2.47
N ARG A 164 -35.50 4.03 3.22
CA ARG A 164 -36.06 5.03 4.13
C ARG A 164 -35.26 4.93 5.43
N TYR A 165 -34.77 6.08 5.88
CA TYR A 165 -34.24 6.25 7.22
C TYR A 165 -35.32 5.82 8.22
N ASP A 166 -35.02 4.82 9.05
CA ASP A 166 -35.80 4.53 10.24
C ASP A 166 -35.62 5.70 11.22
N ASP A 167 -36.70 6.45 11.42
CA ASP A 167 -36.84 7.53 12.40
C ASP A 167 -36.95 7.01 13.86
N ASP A 168 -36.64 5.74 14.12
CA ASP A 168 -36.64 5.14 15.47
C ASP A 168 -35.35 5.44 16.26
N ALA A 169 -34.71 6.58 15.99
CA ALA A 169 -33.49 7.05 16.68
C ALA A 169 -33.76 7.71 18.05
N GLU A 170 -35.01 7.73 18.54
CA GLU A 170 -35.39 8.38 19.80
C GLU A 170 -34.83 7.65 21.04
N ASP A 171 -34.52 6.35 20.96
CA ASP A 171 -33.98 5.57 22.10
C ASP A 171 -32.44 5.64 22.23
N VAL A 172 -31.76 6.35 21.33
CA VAL A 172 -30.31 6.65 21.42
C VAL A 172 -30.03 7.88 22.30
N SER A 173 -31.08 8.68 22.59
CA SER A 173 -30.97 9.95 23.30
C SER A 173 -30.46 9.82 24.76
N GLN A 174 -30.81 8.73 25.46
CA GLN A 174 -30.31 8.45 26.81
C GLN A 174 -28.81 8.14 26.79
N SER A 175 -28.36 7.24 25.90
CA SER A 175 -26.92 6.91 25.78
C SER A 175 -26.07 8.11 25.36
N SER A 176 -26.62 9.04 24.56
CA SER A 176 -25.88 10.24 24.16
C SER A 176 -25.73 11.26 25.30
N ARG A 177 -26.69 11.36 26.22
CA ARG A 177 -26.56 12.22 27.41
C ARG A 177 -25.57 11.62 28.40
N GLU A 178 -25.64 10.31 28.63
CA GLU A 178 -24.69 9.61 29.50
C GLU A 178 -23.25 9.69 28.98
N LEU A 179 -23.03 9.47 27.68
CA LEU A 179 -21.71 9.63 27.05
C LEU A 179 -21.21 11.09 27.11
N SER A 180 -22.11 12.07 27.03
CA SER A 180 -21.79 13.49 27.16
C SER A 180 -21.37 13.85 28.58
N ASP A 181 -22.06 13.31 29.59
CA ASP A 181 -21.74 13.58 30.99
C ASP A 181 -20.47 12.86 31.45
N VAL A 182 -20.22 11.63 30.98
CA VAL A 182 -18.92 10.94 31.13
C VAL A 182 -17.80 11.73 30.45
N GLY A 183 -18.03 12.27 29.24
CA GLY A 183 -17.06 13.12 28.56
C GLY A 183 -16.76 14.43 29.31
N LYS A 184 -17.76 15.04 29.94
CA LYS A 184 -17.58 16.23 30.79
C LYS A 184 -16.82 15.89 32.07
N GLU A 185 -17.10 14.75 32.69
CA GLU A 185 -16.40 14.29 33.90
C GLU A 185 -14.94 14.00 33.61
N ALA A 186 -14.64 13.23 32.56
CA ALA A 186 -13.26 13.00 32.11
C ALA A 186 -12.53 14.32 31.79
N CYS A 187 -13.22 15.31 31.21
CA CYS A 187 -12.64 16.63 30.96
C CYS A 187 -12.41 17.44 32.25
N ARG A 188 -13.24 17.26 33.29
CA ARG A 188 -13.03 17.84 34.62
C ARG A 188 -11.85 17.18 35.34
N GLU A 189 -11.76 15.86 35.28
CA GLU A 189 -10.65 15.10 35.87
C GLU A 189 -9.32 15.41 35.17
N LEU A 190 -9.29 15.48 33.84
CA LEU A 190 -8.10 15.89 33.10
C LEU A 190 -7.63 17.31 33.45
N LYS A 191 -8.54 18.21 33.84
CA LYS A 191 -8.18 19.53 34.38
C LYS A 191 -7.67 19.46 35.81
N ALA A 192 -8.19 18.54 36.62
CA ALA A 192 -7.85 18.38 38.03
C ALA A 192 -6.52 17.64 38.26
N VAL A 193 -6.12 16.75 37.35
CA VAL A 193 -4.88 15.96 37.42
C VAL A 193 -3.61 16.84 37.22
N GLY A 194 -3.77 18.14 36.96
CA GLY A 194 -2.69 18.98 36.47
C GLY A 194 -2.32 18.59 35.03
N MET A 195 -1.57 19.43 34.31
CA MET A 195 -1.02 18.99 33.03
C MET A 195 -0.14 17.77 33.31
N ALA A 196 -0.58 16.59 32.87
CA ALA A 196 0.19 15.37 33.02
C ALA A 196 1.61 15.62 32.48
N VAL A 197 2.64 15.12 33.17
CA VAL A 197 4.07 15.31 32.84
C VAL A 197 4.38 15.00 31.36
N CYS A 198 3.57 14.16 30.71
CA CYS A 198 3.67 13.86 29.28
C CYS A 198 3.24 14.98 28.33
N LEU A 199 2.50 15.99 28.81
CA LEU A 199 2.19 17.22 28.07
C LEU A 199 3.28 18.30 28.26
N GLU A 200 4.30 18.01 29.09
CA GLU A 200 5.46 18.89 29.31
C GLU A 200 6.59 18.65 28.31
N ASP A 201 6.43 17.77 27.31
CA ASP A 201 7.42 17.64 26.24
C ASP A 201 7.59 19.01 25.56
N ARG A 202 8.71 19.68 25.87
CA ARG A 202 9.04 21.02 25.37
C ARG A 202 9.04 21.10 23.84
N LYS A 203 9.12 19.95 23.14
CA LYS A 203 9.09 19.89 21.68
C LYS A 203 7.69 20.03 21.10
N VAL A 204 6.64 19.72 21.85
CA VAL A 204 5.24 19.76 21.39
C VAL A 204 4.49 20.80 22.19
N LYS A 205 4.23 21.97 21.59
CA LYS A 205 3.40 23.00 22.20
C LYS A 205 1.93 22.64 22.02
N TRP A 206 1.31 22.17 23.09
CA TRP A 206 -0.13 21.98 23.16
C TRP A 206 -0.80 23.32 23.47
N ASP A 207 -1.61 23.82 22.55
CA ASP A 207 -2.52 24.90 22.84
C ASP A 207 -3.91 24.32 23.18
N LYS A 208 -4.81 25.18 23.67
CA LYS A 208 -6.17 24.76 24.04
C LYS A 208 -6.93 24.19 22.85
N ASN A 209 -6.64 24.65 21.63
CA ASN A 209 -7.29 24.21 20.42
C ASN A 209 -6.79 22.83 19.97
N THR A 210 -5.48 22.57 20.01
CA THR A 210 -4.91 21.27 19.65
C THR A 210 -5.34 20.17 20.63
N LEU A 211 -5.44 20.48 21.94
CA LEU A 211 -6.01 19.56 22.92
C LEU A 211 -7.49 19.30 22.68
N TYR A 212 -8.28 20.32 22.33
CA TYR A 212 -9.70 20.17 22.02
C TYR A 212 -9.92 19.30 20.78
N VAL A 213 -9.18 19.55 19.70
CA VAL A 213 -9.24 18.74 18.47
C VAL A 213 -8.84 17.30 18.76
N PHE A 214 -7.74 17.08 19.49
CA PHE A 214 -7.30 15.73 19.88
C PHE A 214 -8.35 14.97 20.69
N ALA A 215 -8.95 15.62 21.70
CA ALA A 215 -10.00 15.01 22.52
C ALA A 215 -11.25 14.71 21.69
N LYS A 216 -11.65 15.63 20.81
CA LYS A 216 -12.78 15.45 19.90
C LYS A 216 -12.57 14.26 18.95
N ASP A 217 -11.43 14.20 18.28
CA ASP A 217 -11.09 13.13 17.34
C ASP A 217 -11.02 11.77 18.04
N THR A 218 -10.41 11.73 19.23
CA THR A 218 -10.33 10.52 20.06
C THR A 218 -11.73 10.06 20.48
N TYR A 219 -12.60 10.98 20.91
CA TYR A 219 -13.98 10.66 21.29
C TYR A 219 -14.80 10.18 20.09
N CYS A 220 -14.68 10.83 18.93
CA CYS A 220 -15.34 10.40 17.70
C CYS A 220 -14.93 8.97 17.32
N GLN A 221 -13.63 8.65 17.35
CA GLN A 221 -13.15 7.30 17.06
C GLN A 221 -13.66 6.28 18.07
N LEU A 222 -13.64 6.61 19.37
CA LEU A 222 -14.18 5.74 20.42
C LEU A 222 -15.67 5.48 20.23
N LYS A 223 -16.44 6.48 19.83
CA LYS A 223 -17.87 6.36 19.54
C LYS A 223 -18.12 5.43 18.35
N GLU A 224 -17.37 5.57 17.26
CA GLU A 224 -17.45 4.66 16.10
C GLU A 224 -17.06 3.23 16.48
N ASP A 225 -16.00 3.07 17.26
CA ASP A 225 -15.52 1.78 17.76
C ASP A 225 -16.56 1.12 18.65
N TRP A 226 -17.21 1.88 19.53
CA TRP A 226 -18.29 1.42 20.35
C TRP A 226 -19.50 1.01 19.51
N HIS A 227 -19.91 1.82 18.53
CA HIS A 227 -21.00 1.46 17.63
C HIS A 227 -20.69 0.19 16.82
N ALA A 228 -19.45 0.02 16.36
CA ALA A 228 -19.02 -1.21 15.70
C ALA A 228 -19.07 -2.41 16.65
N GLN A 229 -18.59 -2.29 17.89
CA GLN A 229 -18.63 -3.38 18.88
C GLN A 229 -20.05 -3.83 19.25
N ASN A 230 -21.01 -2.90 19.27
CA ASN A 230 -22.40 -3.20 19.64
C ASN A 230 -23.30 -3.52 18.44
N ASN A 231 -22.82 -3.36 17.20
CA ASN A 231 -23.60 -3.65 16.00
C ASN A 231 -22.75 -4.48 14.99
N PRO A 232 -23.08 -5.76 14.75
CA PRO A 232 -22.28 -6.64 13.90
C PRO A 232 -22.18 -6.15 12.45
N VAL A 233 -23.22 -5.50 11.92
CA VAL A 233 -23.22 -4.95 10.56
C VAL A 233 -22.22 -3.80 10.45
N LYS A 234 -22.19 -2.89 11.44
CA LYS A 234 -21.20 -1.79 11.48
C LYS A 234 -19.78 -2.32 11.70
N ASN A 235 -19.62 -3.38 12.50
CA ASN A 235 -18.32 -4.03 12.67
C ASN A 235 -17.80 -4.59 11.35
N ALA A 236 -18.62 -5.35 10.62
CA ALA A 236 -18.26 -5.92 9.33
C ALA A 236 -17.87 -4.82 8.32
N ALA A 237 -18.66 -3.75 8.22
CA ALA A 237 -18.35 -2.61 7.37
C ALA A 237 -17.02 -1.93 7.76
N LYS A 238 -16.78 -1.72 9.06
CA LYS A 238 -15.53 -1.15 9.56
C LYS A 238 -14.32 -2.01 9.23
N VAL A 239 -14.41 -3.34 9.42
CA VAL A 239 -13.35 -4.29 9.08
C VAL A 239 -13.05 -4.26 7.58
N GLY A 240 -14.10 -4.24 6.75
CA GLY A 240 -13.98 -4.08 5.29
C GLY A 240 -13.28 -2.79 4.90
N ASN A 241 -13.69 -1.65 5.46
CA ASN A 241 -13.08 -0.34 5.21
C ASN A 241 -11.61 -0.29 5.64
N GLN A 242 -11.28 -0.81 6.82
CA GLN A 242 -9.89 -0.89 7.29
C GLN A 242 -9.02 -1.73 6.36
N ARG A 243 -9.56 -2.84 5.85
CA ARG A 243 -8.87 -3.66 4.85
C ARG A 243 -8.65 -2.90 3.56
N GLY A 244 -9.68 -2.26 3.02
CA GLY A 244 -9.60 -1.43 1.82
C GLY A 244 -8.57 -0.31 1.94
N ASN A 245 -8.52 0.36 3.09
CA ASN A 245 -7.54 1.41 3.36
C ASN A 245 -6.10 0.86 3.42
N ARG A 246 -5.88 -0.24 4.17
CA ARG A 246 -4.55 -0.89 4.23
C ARG A 246 -4.09 -1.38 2.87
N TRP A 247 -5.01 -1.88 2.05
CA TRP A 247 -4.70 -2.29 0.69
C TRP A 247 -4.30 -1.09 -0.17
N THR A 248 -5.10 -0.02 -0.16
CA THR A 248 -4.87 1.17 -1.00
C THR A 248 -3.53 1.80 -0.65
N GLN A 249 -3.22 1.88 0.64
CA GLN A 249 -1.94 2.37 1.12
C GLN A 249 -0.77 1.51 0.62
N ARG A 250 -0.88 0.17 0.71
CA ARG A 250 0.17 -0.74 0.20
C ARG A 250 0.37 -0.61 -1.31
N CYS A 251 -0.70 -0.47 -2.07
CA CYS A 251 -0.64 -0.25 -3.51
C CYS A 251 0.05 1.07 -3.87
N LYS A 252 -0.24 2.16 -3.13
CA LYS A 252 0.45 3.44 -3.28
C LYS A 252 1.94 3.35 -2.97
N GLU A 253 2.29 2.79 -1.80
CA GLU A 253 3.68 2.59 -1.40
C GLU A 253 4.46 1.73 -2.40
N LYS A 254 3.82 0.70 -2.96
CA LYS A 254 4.40 -0.16 -4.00
C LYS A 254 4.65 0.61 -5.29
N ALA A 255 3.67 1.37 -5.78
CA ALA A 255 3.85 2.20 -6.98
C ALA A 255 4.98 3.22 -6.79
N GLU A 256 5.04 3.89 -5.64
CA GLU A 256 6.13 4.82 -5.29
C GLU A 256 7.50 4.11 -5.28
N GLN A 257 7.58 2.89 -4.74
CA GLN A 257 8.81 2.09 -4.77
C GLN A 257 9.24 1.76 -6.19
N LEU A 258 8.32 1.35 -7.07
CA LEU A 258 8.64 1.05 -8.47
C LEU A 258 9.12 2.28 -9.24
N ILE A 259 8.57 3.46 -8.94
CA ILE A 259 9.03 4.73 -9.54
C ILE A 259 10.50 5.01 -9.19
N LEU A 260 11.01 4.55 -8.03
CA LEU A 260 12.43 4.70 -7.70
C LEU A 260 13.37 3.89 -8.62
N ALA A 261 12.87 2.86 -9.30
CA ALA A 261 13.62 2.07 -10.28
C ALA A 261 13.57 2.64 -11.71
N ARG A 262 12.86 3.75 -11.93
CA ARG A 262 12.66 4.38 -13.23
C ARG A 262 13.95 4.55 -14.02
N ASP A 263 14.97 5.17 -13.44
CA ASP A 263 16.20 5.51 -14.16
C ASP A 263 16.97 4.24 -14.60
N ALA A 264 16.94 3.19 -13.78
CA ALA A 264 17.53 1.90 -14.11
C ALA A 264 16.75 1.19 -15.24
N TYR A 265 15.42 1.32 -15.24
CA TYR A 265 14.57 0.77 -16.30
C TYR A 265 14.79 1.48 -17.63
N ILE A 266 14.83 2.82 -17.63
CA ILE A 266 15.15 3.63 -18.83
C ILE A 266 16.53 3.26 -19.36
N ALA A 267 17.53 3.07 -18.49
CA ALA A 267 18.87 2.66 -18.92
C ALA A 267 18.87 1.27 -19.58
N LYS A 268 18.02 0.33 -19.12
CA LYS A 268 17.94 -1.04 -19.64
C LYS A 268 17.13 -1.15 -20.93
N TYR A 269 16.00 -0.46 -21.02
CA TYR A 269 15.01 -0.65 -22.11
C TYR A 269 14.82 0.57 -23.01
N GLY A 270 15.31 1.75 -22.63
CA GLY A 270 15.15 3.00 -23.37
C GLY A 270 13.75 3.62 -23.28
N VAL A 271 12.86 3.10 -22.43
CA VAL A 271 11.45 3.52 -22.31
C VAL A 271 11.17 3.99 -20.88
N ASP A 272 10.40 5.08 -20.71
CA ASP A 272 9.98 5.58 -19.40
C ASP A 272 8.80 4.75 -18.85
N PRO A 273 8.97 4.05 -17.72
CA PRO A 273 7.90 3.25 -17.13
C PRO A 273 6.87 4.08 -16.35
N VAL A 274 7.15 5.34 -16.01
CA VAL A 274 6.25 6.14 -15.14
C VAL A 274 4.81 6.20 -15.63
N PRO A 275 4.53 6.40 -16.94
CA PRO A 275 3.16 6.45 -17.42
C PRO A 275 2.35 5.21 -17.09
N VAL A 276 2.96 4.04 -16.88
CA VAL A 276 2.25 2.77 -16.65
C VAL A 276 2.24 2.34 -15.18
N VAL A 277 2.91 3.07 -14.29
CA VAL A 277 2.97 2.75 -12.85
C VAL A 277 1.90 3.53 -12.10
N TYR A 278 0.72 2.91 -11.94
CA TYR A 278 -0.38 3.45 -11.13
C TYR A 278 -0.61 2.58 -9.89
N ALA A 279 -0.86 3.24 -8.75
CA ALA A 279 -1.15 2.56 -7.49
C ALA A 279 -2.31 1.56 -7.67
N ASP A 280 -3.40 1.99 -8.28
CA ASP A 280 -4.56 1.13 -8.47
C ASP A 280 -4.23 -0.07 -9.34
N HIS A 281 -3.32 0.01 -10.32
CA HIS A 281 -2.97 -1.12 -11.18
C HIS A 281 -1.99 -2.12 -10.54
N MET A 282 -1.52 -1.91 -9.31
CA MET A 282 -0.56 -2.81 -8.65
C MET A 282 -1.19 -4.17 -8.33
N SER A 283 -0.38 -5.24 -8.26
CA SER A 283 -0.88 -6.55 -7.82
C SER A 283 -1.28 -6.51 -6.36
N ASP A 284 -2.41 -7.14 -6.05
CA ASP A 284 -2.87 -7.36 -4.69
C ASP A 284 -1.93 -8.29 -3.93
N GLU A 285 -1.76 -8.01 -2.64
CA GLU A 285 -0.95 -8.82 -1.75
C GLU A 285 -1.78 -9.27 -0.54
N ALA A 286 -1.81 -10.57 -0.28
CA ALA A 286 -2.47 -11.17 0.87
C ALA A 286 -1.44 -11.67 1.88
N SER A 287 -1.69 -11.41 3.16
CA SER A 287 -0.83 -11.82 4.29
C SER A 287 -1.48 -12.93 5.13
N GLY A 288 -2.39 -13.70 4.54
CA GLY A 288 -3.18 -14.71 5.23
C GLY A 288 -4.20 -15.41 4.31
N PRO A 289 -4.88 -16.43 4.85
CA PRO A 289 -5.91 -17.19 4.13
C PRO A 289 -7.08 -16.28 3.72
N GLU A 290 -7.92 -16.77 2.81
CA GLU A 290 -9.18 -16.08 2.49
C GLU A 290 -10.12 -16.15 3.68
N ASP A 291 -10.90 -15.09 3.92
CA ASP A 291 -11.80 -15.04 5.08
C ASP A 291 -12.90 -16.10 5.05
N ASP A 292 -13.26 -16.57 3.86
CA ASP A 292 -14.29 -17.56 3.60
C ASP A 292 -13.75 -19.00 3.57
N THR A 293 -12.44 -19.18 3.77
CA THR A 293 -11.83 -20.50 3.88
C THR A 293 -11.69 -20.92 5.35
N ASP A 294 -11.93 -22.20 5.64
CA ASP A 294 -11.64 -22.80 6.95
C ASP A 294 -10.13 -23.00 7.19
N GLN A 295 -9.28 -22.55 6.26
CA GLN A 295 -7.83 -22.70 6.34
C GLN A 295 -7.29 -21.89 7.51
N SER A 296 -6.61 -22.58 8.44
CA SER A 296 -5.95 -21.90 9.54
C SER A 296 -4.76 -21.08 9.02
N ARG A 297 -4.43 -19.99 9.72
CA ARG A 297 -3.27 -19.17 9.39
C ARG A 297 -1.97 -19.98 9.31
N LYS A 298 -1.80 -20.97 10.19
CA LYS A 298 -0.62 -21.83 10.22
C LYS A 298 -0.53 -22.72 8.98
N GLU A 299 -1.65 -23.31 8.55
CA GLU A 299 -1.72 -24.09 7.31
C GLU A 299 -1.39 -23.23 6.09
N TRP A 300 -1.93 -22.02 6.03
CA TRP A 300 -1.61 -21.06 4.98
C TRP A 300 -0.11 -20.69 4.99
N GLU A 301 0.48 -20.41 6.15
CA GLU A 301 1.92 -20.10 6.27
C GLU A 301 2.80 -21.27 5.81
N MET A 302 2.44 -22.51 6.15
CA MET A 302 3.14 -23.72 5.68
C MET A 302 3.02 -23.91 4.15
N GLU A 303 1.84 -23.64 3.58
CA GLU A 303 1.62 -23.68 2.14
C GLU A 303 2.48 -22.62 1.42
N MET A 304 2.50 -21.37 1.93
CA MET A 304 3.32 -20.30 1.37
C MET A 304 4.81 -20.59 1.48
N ALA A 305 5.26 -21.16 2.60
CA ALA A 305 6.64 -21.59 2.77
C ALA A 305 7.02 -22.66 1.74
N THR A 306 6.17 -23.66 1.54
CA THR A 306 6.37 -24.73 0.54
C THR A 306 6.46 -24.16 -0.88
N LYS A 307 5.55 -23.23 -1.24
CA LYS A 307 5.58 -22.55 -2.55
C LYS A 307 6.80 -21.64 -2.73
N ALA A 308 7.36 -21.12 -1.65
CA ALA A 308 8.62 -20.38 -1.65
C ALA A 308 9.87 -21.27 -1.72
N GLY A 309 9.70 -22.61 -1.79
CA GLY A 309 10.81 -23.57 -1.78
C GLY A 309 11.45 -23.77 -0.41
N LEU A 310 10.80 -23.34 0.67
CA LEU A 310 11.22 -23.61 2.03
C LEU A 310 10.74 -24.98 2.48
N ALA A 311 11.53 -25.65 3.31
CA ALA A 311 11.15 -26.94 3.87
C ALA A 311 9.92 -26.80 4.78
N ALA A 312 8.95 -27.70 4.65
CA ALA A 312 7.68 -27.65 5.38
C ALA A 312 7.86 -27.81 6.91
N ASP A 313 8.94 -28.43 7.35
CA ASP A 313 9.35 -28.61 8.74
C ASP A 313 10.30 -27.52 9.26
N GLY A 314 10.61 -26.51 8.44
CA GLY A 314 11.45 -25.38 8.83
C GLY A 314 10.83 -24.53 9.92
N ASP A 315 11.69 -23.89 10.74
CA ASP A 315 11.25 -22.86 11.68
C ASP A 315 10.76 -21.62 10.91
N LEU A 316 9.43 -21.52 10.79
CA LEU A 316 8.74 -20.38 10.15
C LEU A 316 8.57 -19.18 11.10
N GLU A 317 8.98 -19.27 12.37
CA GLU A 317 8.78 -18.21 13.35
C GLU A 317 9.54 -16.94 12.94
N GLY A 318 8.81 -15.83 12.80
CA GLY A 318 9.34 -14.53 12.40
C GLY A 318 9.45 -14.31 10.89
N LEU A 319 9.14 -15.31 10.05
CA LEU A 319 8.94 -15.11 8.62
C LEU A 319 7.57 -14.50 8.37
N ASN A 320 7.50 -13.53 7.46
CA ASN A 320 6.23 -13.00 6.96
C ASN A 320 6.10 -13.38 5.50
N PHE A 321 4.98 -13.99 5.12
CA PHE A 321 4.67 -14.29 3.73
C PHE A 321 3.70 -13.25 3.17
N LEU A 322 3.94 -12.84 1.93
CA LEU A 322 3.03 -12.02 1.14
C LEU A 322 2.72 -12.76 -0.16
N GLU A 323 1.54 -13.34 -0.21
CA GLU A 323 1.01 -13.95 -1.43
C GLU A 323 0.66 -12.84 -2.43
N VAL A 324 1.25 -12.90 -3.63
CA VAL A 324 0.97 -11.96 -4.72
C VAL A 324 -0.15 -12.53 -5.58
N LEU A 325 -1.34 -11.95 -5.48
CA LEU A 325 -2.53 -12.42 -6.20
C LEU A 325 -2.45 -12.07 -7.69
N LYS A 326 -2.90 -12.98 -8.54
CA LYS A 326 -3.02 -12.72 -9.98
C LYS A 326 -4.23 -11.83 -10.26
N SER A 327 -4.03 -10.72 -10.97
CA SER A 327 -5.13 -9.92 -11.49
C SER A 327 -5.56 -10.48 -12.85
N PRO A 328 -6.75 -11.09 -12.99
CA PRO A 328 -7.13 -11.78 -14.22
C PRO A 328 -7.35 -10.81 -15.39
N TRP A 329 -7.66 -9.54 -15.10
CA TRP A 329 -7.84 -8.49 -16.10
C TRP A 329 -6.52 -7.96 -16.68
N ARG A 330 -5.38 -8.25 -16.04
CA ARG A 330 -4.09 -7.65 -16.37
C ARG A 330 -3.36 -8.49 -17.40
N SER A 331 -2.87 -7.84 -18.44
CA SER A 331 -2.01 -8.51 -19.42
C SER A 331 -0.71 -9.02 -18.79
N GLU A 332 -0.19 -10.09 -19.35
CA GLU A 332 1.13 -10.62 -18.97
C GLU A 332 2.24 -9.59 -19.22
N GLU A 333 2.11 -8.81 -20.30
CA GLU A 333 3.07 -7.75 -20.66
C GLU A 333 3.20 -6.70 -19.54
N LEU A 334 2.09 -6.17 -19.03
CA LEU A 334 2.12 -5.20 -17.92
C LEU A 334 2.61 -5.85 -16.62
N GLY A 335 2.23 -7.11 -16.38
CA GLY A 335 2.79 -7.90 -15.28
C GLY A 335 4.31 -7.95 -15.32
N ASN A 336 4.89 -8.26 -16.48
CA ASN A 336 6.33 -8.33 -16.69
C ASN A 336 7.03 -6.98 -16.47
N VAL A 337 6.42 -5.86 -16.88
CA VAL A 337 6.95 -4.52 -16.58
C VAL A 337 7.07 -4.31 -15.06
N TYR A 338 6.05 -4.68 -14.28
CA TYR A 338 6.10 -4.53 -12.83
C TYR A 338 7.11 -5.47 -12.16
N HIS A 339 7.26 -6.69 -12.66
CA HIS A 339 8.29 -7.62 -12.17
C HIS A 339 9.70 -7.06 -12.41
N GLU A 340 9.99 -6.60 -13.63
CA GLU A 340 11.28 -6.00 -13.97
C GLU A 340 11.58 -4.74 -13.14
N LEU A 341 10.60 -3.84 -12.96
CA LEU A 341 10.76 -2.67 -12.10
C LEU A 341 11.04 -3.05 -10.65
N HIS A 342 10.34 -4.06 -10.15
CA HIS A 342 10.54 -4.55 -8.80
C HIS A 342 11.94 -5.14 -8.61
N ASP A 343 12.43 -5.92 -9.58
CA ASP A 343 13.75 -6.56 -9.51
C ASP A 343 14.87 -5.53 -9.60
N LEU A 344 14.71 -4.49 -10.44
CA LEU A 344 15.62 -3.35 -10.49
C LEU A 344 15.61 -2.55 -9.19
N TRP A 345 14.43 -2.28 -8.62
CA TRP A 345 14.29 -1.63 -7.32
C TRP A 345 14.99 -2.44 -6.22
N CYS A 346 14.68 -3.73 -6.10
CA CYS A 346 15.31 -4.65 -5.17
C CYS A 346 16.82 -4.69 -5.35
N SER A 347 17.31 -4.70 -6.59
CA SER A 347 18.75 -4.68 -6.89
C SER A 347 19.43 -3.38 -6.44
N SER A 348 18.71 -2.25 -6.47
CA SER A 348 19.22 -0.96 -6.01
C SER A 348 19.36 -0.86 -4.47
N LEU A 349 18.65 -1.71 -3.72
CA LEU A 349 18.66 -1.64 -2.26
C LEU A 349 19.98 -2.16 -1.67
N THR A 350 20.48 -1.42 -0.68
CA THR A 350 21.63 -1.88 0.11
C THR A 350 21.25 -3.11 0.94
N ALA A 351 22.22 -3.94 1.31
CA ALA A 351 21.99 -5.10 2.18
C ALA A 351 21.23 -4.70 3.47
N LYS A 352 21.57 -3.55 4.08
CA LYS A 352 20.87 -3.04 5.26
C LYS A 352 19.39 -2.73 5.00
N GLN A 353 19.07 -2.13 3.85
CA GLN A 353 17.67 -1.87 3.47
C GLN A 353 16.93 -3.17 3.17
N LYS A 354 17.57 -4.11 2.47
CA LYS A 354 17.01 -5.45 2.21
C LYS A 354 16.64 -6.17 3.50
N LYS A 355 17.46 -6.04 4.56
CA LYS A 355 17.13 -6.58 5.89
C LYS A 355 15.85 -5.99 6.50
N CYS A 356 15.41 -4.80 6.11
CA CYS A 356 14.16 -4.22 6.61
C CYS A 356 12.91 -4.84 5.97
N PHE A 357 13.04 -5.44 4.79
CA PHE A 357 11.97 -6.12 4.08
C PHE A 357 11.98 -7.60 4.48
N HIS A 358 11.31 -7.92 5.59
CA HIS A 358 11.25 -9.27 6.16
C HIS A 358 10.19 -10.16 5.50
N SER A 359 9.51 -9.64 4.47
CA SER A 359 8.41 -10.34 3.82
C SER A 359 8.89 -11.10 2.59
N ILE A 360 8.67 -12.41 2.58
CA ILE A 360 8.89 -13.29 1.44
C ILE A 360 7.66 -13.18 0.53
N ARG A 361 7.86 -12.69 -0.70
CA ARG A 361 6.79 -12.64 -1.71
C ARG A 361 6.65 -14.00 -2.37
N VAL A 362 5.43 -14.53 -2.37
CA VAL A 362 5.11 -15.83 -2.96
C VAL A 362 4.26 -15.58 -4.21
N HIS A 363 4.79 -16.00 -5.35
CA HIS A 363 4.14 -15.92 -6.64
C HIS A 363 3.56 -17.28 -7.05
N ALA A 364 2.88 -17.34 -8.20
CA ALA A 364 2.35 -18.57 -8.78
C ALA A 364 1.35 -19.32 -7.88
N THR A 365 0.64 -18.59 -7.01
CA THR A 365 -0.57 -19.14 -6.40
C THR A 365 -1.71 -19.10 -7.40
N GLN A 366 -2.66 -20.03 -7.29
CA GLN A 366 -3.85 -20.04 -8.16
C GLN A 366 -4.87 -18.98 -7.75
N ARG A 367 -4.60 -18.26 -6.67
CA ARG A 367 -5.51 -17.26 -6.11
C ARG A 367 -5.50 -16.01 -6.97
N GLN A 368 -6.70 -15.58 -7.33
CA GLN A 368 -6.93 -14.42 -8.17
C GLN A 368 -7.52 -13.28 -7.35
N SER A 369 -7.13 -12.05 -7.67
CA SER A 369 -7.83 -10.88 -7.17
C SER A 369 -9.18 -10.78 -7.86
N THR A 370 -10.24 -10.65 -7.08
CA THR A 370 -11.61 -10.35 -7.55
C THR A 370 -11.81 -8.86 -7.81
N ARG A 371 -10.83 -8.02 -7.47
CA ARG A 371 -10.97 -6.57 -7.57
C ARG A 371 -10.73 -6.09 -8.99
N ILE A 372 -11.65 -5.25 -9.44
CA ILE A 372 -11.53 -4.49 -10.68
C ILE A 372 -11.32 -3.02 -10.30
N HIS A 373 -10.33 -2.39 -10.90
CA HIS A 373 -9.99 -1.00 -10.60
C HIS A 373 -11.00 -0.05 -11.23
N THR A 374 -11.21 1.09 -10.57
CA THR A 374 -12.08 2.15 -11.08
C THR A 374 -11.37 2.94 -12.17
N ASP A 375 -10.07 3.13 -12.01
CA ASP A 375 -9.22 3.74 -13.03
C ASP A 375 -9.00 2.79 -14.20
N MET A 376 -8.93 3.38 -15.39
CA MET A 376 -8.89 2.65 -16.64
C MET A 376 -7.43 2.37 -17.07
N PRO A 377 -7.04 1.10 -17.23
CA PRO A 377 -5.70 0.76 -17.72
C PRO A 377 -5.56 1.05 -19.22
N TYR A 378 -4.34 1.30 -19.70
CA TYR A 378 -4.05 1.34 -21.14
C TYR A 378 -4.34 0.00 -21.80
N ASN A 379 -4.58 0.01 -23.11
CA ASN A 379 -4.95 -1.18 -23.88
C ASN A 379 -3.93 -2.33 -23.75
N PHE A 380 -2.63 -2.04 -23.80
CA PHE A 380 -1.59 -3.06 -23.63
C PHE A 380 -1.59 -3.69 -22.23
N GLY A 381 -2.14 -3.00 -21.23
CA GLY A 381 -2.24 -3.46 -19.85
C GLY A 381 -3.41 -4.40 -19.58
N ILE A 382 -4.29 -4.57 -20.55
CA ILE A 382 -5.54 -5.33 -20.42
C ILE A 382 -5.35 -6.72 -21.04
N ASP A 383 -5.78 -7.76 -20.34
CA ASP A 383 -6.09 -9.05 -20.94
C ASP A 383 -7.40 -8.92 -21.72
N LEU A 384 -7.29 -8.80 -23.05
CA LEU A 384 -8.43 -8.62 -23.94
C LEU A 384 -9.37 -9.83 -23.93
N ALA A 385 -8.86 -11.04 -23.73
CA ALA A 385 -9.69 -12.23 -23.65
C ALA A 385 -10.56 -12.19 -22.38
N TRP A 386 -9.96 -11.76 -21.26
CA TRP A 386 -10.72 -11.51 -20.03
C TRP A 386 -11.77 -10.41 -20.23
N LEU A 387 -11.39 -9.28 -20.85
CA LEU A 387 -12.31 -8.15 -21.06
C LEU A 387 -13.51 -8.56 -21.94
N ASP A 388 -13.29 -9.31 -23.01
CA ASP A 388 -14.36 -9.74 -23.92
C ASP A 388 -15.42 -10.61 -23.22
N VAL A 389 -15.01 -11.46 -22.28
CA VAL A 389 -15.91 -12.31 -21.48
C VAL A 389 -16.67 -11.48 -20.45
N ASN A 390 -16.03 -10.47 -19.84
CA ASN A 390 -16.55 -9.80 -18.65
C ASN A 390 -17.28 -8.47 -18.93
N LYS A 391 -17.01 -7.80 -20.06
CA LYS A 391 -17.56 -6.47 -20.38
C LYS A 391 -19.08 -6.39 -20.44
N ASN A 392 -19.76 -7.53 -20.66
CA ASN A 392 -21.22 -7.61 -20.75
C ASN A 392 -21.87 -8.19 -19.48
N LEU A 393 -21.10 -8.49 -18.44
CA LEU A 393 -21.66 -9.05 -17.21
C LEU A 393 -22.43 -7.98 -16.42
N PRO A 394 -23.65 -8.30 -15.95
CA PRO A 394 -24.40 -7.40 -15.08
C PRO A 394 -23.56 -6.99 -13.86
N GLY A 395 -23.47 -5.69 -13.59
CA GLY A 395 -22.67 -5.13 -12.50
C GLY A 395 -21.24 -4.73 -12.88
N LEU A 396 -20.67 -5.29 -13.97
CA LEU A 396 -19.36 -4.88 -14.49
C LEU A 396 -19.45 -4.01 -15.74
N GLN A 397 -20.57 -4.09 -16.46
CA GLN A 397 -20.76 -3.37 -17.72
C GLN A 397 -20.44 -1.88 -17.61
N ASP A 398 -21.00 -1.19 -16.63
CA ASP A 398 -20.77 0.26 -16.45
C ASP A 398 -19.31 0.58 -16.14
N GLN A 399 -18.64 -0.28 -15.35
CA GLN A 399 -17.23 -0.11 -14.97
C GLN A 399 -16.28 -0.39 -16.15
N LEU A 400 -16.63 -1.33 -17.03
CA LEU A 400 -15.79 -1.78 -18.14
C LEU A 400 -16.12 -1.10 -19.47
N THR A 401 -17.13 -0.22 -19.51
CA THR A 401 -17.61 0.44 -20.75
C THR A 401 -16.51 1.22 -21.48
N ASP A 402 -15.57 1.79 -20.73
CA ASP A 402 -14.48 2.59 -21.29
C ASP A 402 -13.19 1.80 -21.54
N TRP A 403 -13.05 0.62 -20.96
CA TRP A 403 -11.85 -0.21 -21.11
C TRP A 403 -11.60 -0.56 -22.58
N GLY A 404 -10.34 -0.50 -23.01
CA GLY A 404 -9.98 -0.72 -24.40
C GLY A 404 -9.99 0.54 -25.29
N LYS A 405 -10.39 1.70 -24.75
CA LYS A 405 -10.44 2.96 -25.52
C LYS A 405 -9.18 3.82 -25.45
N TRP A 406 -8.21 3.48 -24.61
CA TRP A 406 -7.04 4.35 -24.37
C TRP A 406 -5.81 3.83 -25.10
N ASP A 407 -5.24 4.69 -25.92
CA ASP A 407 -4.02 4.40 -26.66
C ASP A 407 -2.86 4.05 -25.73
N ASP A 408 -2.01 3.11 -26.18
CA ASP A 408 -0.82 2.72 -25.43
C ASP A 408 0.16 3.90 -25.27
N PRO A 409 0.93 3.96 -24.17
CA PRO A 409 2.00 4.91 -24.03
C PRO A 409 3.18 4.58 -24.97
N GLU A 410 3.99 5.59 -25.29
CA GLU A 410 5.21 5.44 -26.11
C GLU A 410 6.10 4.32 -25.56
N GLY A 411 6.51 3.37 -26.41
CA GLY A 411 7.38 2.26 -26.03
C GLY A 411 6.69 1.08 -25.34
N PHE A 412 5.36 1.07 -25.24
CA PHE A 412 4.58 -0.05 -24.71
C PHE A 412 3.55 -0.58 -25.72
N GLY A 413 3.19 -1.87 -25.60
CA GLY A 413 2.14 -2.49 -26.41
C GLY A 413 2.34 -2.30 -27.91
N SER A 414 1.31 -1.76 -28.56
CA SER A 414 1.29 -1.48 -30.00
C SER A 414 2.30 -0.41 -30.45
N LYS A 415 2.78 0.44 -29.53
CA LYS A 415 3.76 1.50 -29.79
C LYS A 415 5.20 1.10 -29.48
N LYS A 416 5.49 -0.20 -29.30
CA LYS A 416 6.86 -0.71 -29.19
C LYS A 416 7.60 -0.61 -30.53
N PRO A 417 8.85 -0.11 -30.56
CA PRO A 417 9.66 -0.13 -31.78
C PRO A 417 9.81 -1.56 -32.32
N VAL A 418 9.61 -1.74 -33.63
CA VAL A 418 9.62 -3.06 -34.30
C VAL A 418 10.92 -3.82 -34.05
N GLU A 419 12.05 -3.09 -33.92
CA GLU A 419 13.38 -3.67 -33.67
C GLU A 419 13.49 -4.46 -32.36
N GLN A 420 12.68 -4.14 -31.34
CA GLN A 420 12.64 -4.90 -30.08
C GLN A 420 11.72 -6.13 -30.17
N ARG A 421 10.85 -6.22 -31.18
CA ARG A 421 9.87 -7.31 -31.31
C ARG A 421 10.49 -8.59 -31.86
N GLU A 422 11.55 -8.47 -32.66
CA GLU A 422 12.17 -9.59 -33.37
C GLU A 422 13.22 -10.36 -32.55
N GLN A 423 13.77 -9.76 -31.49
CA GLN A 423 14.83 -10.41 -30.68
C GLN A 423 14.30 -11.45 -29.68
N GLY A 424 12.97 -11.57 -29.47
CA GLY A 424 12.39 -12.40 -28.42
C GLY A 424 11.73 -13.72 -28.85
N THR A 425 11.57 -14.00 -30.16
CA THR A 425 10.73 -15.13 -30.61
C THR A 425 11.48 -16.22 -31.38
N ALA A 426 12.81 -16.16 -31.45
CA ALA A 426 13.62 -17.15 -32.17
C ALA A 426 14.05 -18.37 -31.33
N GLN A 427 13.49 -18.61 -30.13
CA GLN A 427 13.86 -19.76 -29.30
C GLN A 427 12.80 -20.87 -29.29
N SER A 428 13.22 -22.00 -29.88
CA SER A 428 12.78 -23.38 -29.64
C SER A 428 11.34 -23.76 -29.97
N HIS A 429 11.06 -23.92 -31.26
CA HIS A 429 10.24 -25.03 -31.73
C HIS A 429 11.15 -25.98 -32.51
N GLU A 430 12.12 -26.61 -31.85
CA GLU A 430 12.82 -27.73 -32.47
C GLU A 430 11.94 -28.97 -32.36
N ASP A 431 11.57 -29.45 -33.55
CA ASP A 431 10.95 -30.72 -33.88
C ASP A 431 11.30 -31.87 -32.92
N GLU A 432 10.33 -32.31 -32.12
CA GLU A 432 10.24 -33.70 -31.69
C GLU A 432 9.91 -34.56 -32.91
N THR A 433 10.95 -34.91 -33.66
CA THR A 433 10.87 -35.98 -34.67
C THR A 433 11.01 -37.32 -33.92
N GLY A 434 9.90 -37.85 -33.45
CA GLY A 434 9.87 -39.17 -32.80
C GLY A 434 10.23 -40.29 -33.80
N PRO A 435 11.03 -41.30 -33.40
CA PRO A 435 11.36 -42.42 -34.27
C PRO A 435 10.17 -43.39 -34.37
N SER A 436 9.69 -43.63 -35.59
CA SER A 436 8.73 -44.70 -35.89
C SER A 436 9.36 -46.06 -35.62
N THR A 437 8.86 -46.76 -34.60
CA THR A 437 9.09 -48.20 -34.43
C THR A 437 8.12 -48.98 -35.32
N SER A 438 8.64 -49.52 -36.42
CA SER A 438 7.94 -50.53 -37.24
C SER A 438 7.86 -51.86 -36.49
N THR A 439 6.72 -52.52 -36.59
CA THR A 439 6.43 -53.87 -36.07
C THR A 439 6.60 -54.91 -37.17
#